data_AF-A0A261GRI3-F1
#
_entry.id   AF-A0A261GRI3-F1
#
_cell.length_a   1.000
_cell.length_b   1.000
_cell.length_c   1.000
_cell.angle_alpha   90.00
_cell.angle_beta   90.00
_cell.angle_gamma   90.00
#
_symmetry.space_group_name_H-M   'P 1'
#
loop_
_entity.id
_entity.type
_entity.pdbx_description
1 polymer ?
#
loop_
_entity_poly.entity_id
_entity_poly.type
_entity_poly.pdbx_seq_one_letter_code
_entity_poly.pdbx_strand_id
1 'polypeptide(L)'
;MKLLGTVAVSAAILTSTASVAGAEEYYRSGTQQELRELRREVQLLRRDIARLENLVIEMHDANQPPPVDVNLNNRWGCYINDIRAGGVYGVGATEAEAKGVTLEKCSNKGGACFESNLKCSENDS
;
A
#
# COMPACT_ATOMS: atom_id res chain seq x y z
N MET A 1 -27.03 -91.12 -28.89
CA MET A 1 -25.90 -90.66 -29.74
C MET A 1 -26.16 -89.21 -30.13
N LYS A 2 -25.24 -88.30 -29.75
CA LYS A 2 -24.81 -87.05 -30.42
C LYS A 2 -25.88 -85.97 -30.74
N LEU A 3 -25.63 -84.65 -30.71
CA LEU A 3 -24.61 -83.70 -30.24
C LEU A 3 -25.26 -82.31 -30.53
N LEU A 4 -25.03 -81.31 -29.66
CA LEU A 4 -24.81 -79.87 -29.94
C LEU A 4 -25.82 -79.11 -30.85
N GLY A 5 -26.35 -77.94 -30.52
CA GLY A 5 -25.80 -76.85 -29.72
C GLY A 5 -25.85 -75.56 -30.55
N THR A 6 -26.53 -74.53 -30.06
CA THR A 6 -26.28 -73.11 -30.42
C THR A 6 -26.81 -72.22 -29.30
N VAL A 7 -25.95 -71.91 -28.34
CA VAL A 7 -26.12 -70.74 -27.47
C VAL A 7 -25.43 -69.59 -28.21
N ALA A 8 -26.19 -68.55 -28.56
CA ALA A 8 -25.64 -67.35 -29.17
C ALA A 8 -24.72 -66.64 -28.14
N VAL A 9 -23.42 -66.67 -28.42
CA VAL A 9 -22.41 -65.87 -27.73
C VAL A 9 -22.45 -64.47 -28.34
N SER A 10 -22.74 -63.44 -27.56
CA SER A 10 -22.25 -62.05 -27.73
C SER A 10 -22.73 -61.17 -26.58
N ALA A 11 -22.03 -61.23 -25.45
CA ALA A 11 -22.12 -60.22 -24.41
C ALA A 11 -20.70 -59.72 -24.09
N ALA A 12 -20.61 -58.42 -23.83
CA ALA A 12 -19.48 -57.66 -23.31
C ALA A 12 -18.42 -57.20 -24.33
N ILE A 13 -18.72 -56.09 -25.00
CA ILE A 13 -17.73 -55.01 -25.12
C ILE A 13 -17.91 -54.15 -23.86
N LEU A 14 -17.23 -54.53 -22.78
CA LEU A 14 -17.08 -53.74 -21.56
C LEU A 14 -15.60 -53.72 -21.22
N THR A 15 -14.92 -52.66 -21.63
CA THR A 15 -13.63 -52.16 -21.09
C THR A 15 -13.23 -51.01 -22.02
N SER A 16 -13.54 -49.76 -21.67
CA SER A 16 -12.51 -48.84 -21.16
C SER A 16 -13.14 -47.55 -20.61
N THR A 17 -13.81 -47.58 -19.46
CA THR A 17 -14.21 -46.35 -18.74
C THR A 17 -13.35 -46.06 -17.51
N ALA A 18 -12.47 -46.99 -17.13
CA ALA A 18 -11.59 -46.83 -15.96
C ALA A 18 -10.54 -45.72 -16.13
N SER A 19 -10.20 -45.32 -17.36
CA SER A 19 -9.21 -44.26 -17.62
C SER A 19 -9.77 -42.84 -17.49
N VAL A 20 -11.08 -42.64 -17.63
CA VAL A 20 -11.69 -41.30 -17.58
C VAL A 20 -11.90 -40.85 -16.13
N ALA A 21 -12.34 -41.77 -15.25
CA ALA A 21 -12.53 -41.48 -13.83
C ALA A 21 -11.20 -41.11 -13.12
N GLY A 22 -10.11 -41.81 -13.43
CA GLY A 22 -8.79 -41.51 -12.86
C GLY A 22 -8.19 -40.17 -13.33
N ALA A 23 -8.52 -39.74 -14.55
CA ALA A 23 -8.05 -38.46 -15.09
C ALA A 23 -8.78 -37.26 -14.47
N GLU A 24 -10.09 -37.38 -14.23
CA GLU A 24 -10.88 -36.33 -13.54
C GLU A 24 -10.46 -36.17 -12.08
N GLU A 25 -10.18 -37.27 -11.38
CA GLU A 25 -9.77 -37.24 -9.97
C GLU A 25 -8.35 -36.65 -9.79
N TYR A 26 -7.45 -36.89 -10.74
CA TYR A 26 -6.13 -36.26 -10.79
C TYR A 26 -6.20 -34.74 -11.06
N TYR A 27 -7.01 -34.30 -12.03
CA TYR A 27 -7.21 -32.87 -12.31
C TYR A 27 -7.88 -32.13 -11.13
N ARG A 28 -8.84 -32.77 -10.47
CA ARG A 28 -9.50 -32.22 -9.27
C ARG A 28 -8.53 -32.12 -8.09
N SER A 29 -7.62 -33.09 -7.93
CA SER A 29 -6.58 -33.04 -6.91
C SER A 29 -5.56 -31.92 -7.17
N GLY A 30 -5.09 -31.79 -8.42
CA GLY A 30 -4.15 -30.74 -8.83
C GLY A 30 -4.71 -29.33 -8.63
N THR A 31 -5.95 -29.09 -9.07
CA THR A 31 -6.64 -27.79 -8.88
C THR A 31 -6.88 -27.46 -7.40
N GLN A 32 -7.17 -28.45 -6.55
CA GLN A 32 -7.27 -28.23 -5.10
C GLN A 32 -5.93 -27.95 -4.42
N GLN A 33 -4.83 -28.45 -4.95
CA GLN A 33 -3.50 -28.15 -4.45
C GLN A 33 -3.08 -26.73 -4.82
N GLU A 34 -3.29 -26.34 -6.08
CA GLU A 34 -3.04 -24.98 -6.56
C GLU A 34 -3.87 -23.93 -5.81
N LEU A 35 -5.17 -24.21 -5.56
CA LEU A 35 -6.02 -23.35 -4.73
C LEU A 35 -5.51 -23.19 -3.29
N ARG A 36 -4.88 -24.23 -2.73
CA ARG A 36 -4.30 -24.16 -1.38
C ARG A 36 -3.01 -23.34 -1.37
N GLU A 37 -2.19 -23.46 -2.40
CA GLU A 37 -0.97 -22.67 -2.58
C GLU A 37 -1.31 -21.19 -2.78
N LEU A 38 -2.26 -20.87 -3.66
CA LEU A 38 -2.74 -19.50 -3.87
C LEU A 38 -3.29 -18.88 -2.57
N ARG A 39 -4.06 -19.64 -1.79
CA ARG A 39 -4.57 -19.17 -0.50
C ARG A 39 -3.46 -18.85 0.49
N ARG A 40 -2.39 -19.66 0.53
CA ARG A 40 -1.22 -19.38 1.38
C ARG A 40 -0.51 -18.12 0.92
N GLU A 41 -0.31 -17.96 -0.38
CA GLU A 41 0.35 -16.79 -0.95
C GLU A 41 -0.42 -15.51 -0.64
N VAL A 42 -1.75 -15.50 -0.83
CA VAL A 42 -2.60 -14.37 -0.45
C VAL A 42 -2.50 -14.05 1.05
N GLN A 43 -2.42 -15.07 1.92
CA GLN A 43 -2.25 -14.85 3.36
C GLN A 43 -0.89 -14.26 3.71
N LEU A 44 0.18 -14.65 3.01
CA LEU A 44 1.51 -14.09 3.19
C LEU A 44 1.53 -12.63 2.74
N LEU A 45 1.02 -12.34 1.54
CA LEU A 45 0.95 -10.98 1.00
C LEU A 45 0.15 -10.05 1.90
N ARG A 46 -0.99 -10.49 2.45
CA ARG A 46 -1.77 -9.70 3.42
C ARG A 46 -0.98 -9.38 4.69
N ARG A 47 -0.15 -10.32 5.17
CA ARG A 47 0.72 -10.11 6.33
C ARG A 47 1.84 -9.12 6.04
N ASP A 48 2.42 -9.20 4.86
CA ASP A 48 3.48 -8.29 4.43
C ASP A 48 2.95 -6.87 4.25
N ILE A 49 1.75 -6.70 3.67
CA ILE A 49 1.08 -5.39 3.57
C ILE A 49 0.88 -4.79 4.97
N ALA A 50 0.30 -5.55 5.91
CA ALA A 50 0.08 -5.05 7.26
C ALA A 50 1.39 -4.66 7.97
N ARG A 51 2.49 -5.39 7.73
CA ARG A 51 3.81 -5.05 8.25
C ARG A 51 4.33 -3.75 7.66
N LEU A 52 4.20 -3.57 6.34
CA LEU A 52 4.66 -2.38 5.63
C LEU A 52 3.86 -1.15 6.04
N GLU A 53 2.54 -1.27 6.20
CA GLU A 53 1.69 -0.20 6.71
C GLU A 53 2.13 0.26 8.10
N ASN A 54 2.41 -0.67 9.01
CA ASN A 54 2.93 -0.35 10.34
C ASN A 54 4.30 0.35 10.27
N LEU A 55 5.18 -0.09 9.38
CA LEU A 55 6.49 0.54 9.21
C LEU A 55 6.36 1.97 8.66
N VAL A 56 5.41 2.20 7.74
CA VAL A 56 5.13 3.55 7.21
C VAL A 56 4.61 4.46 8.33
N ILE A 57 3.73 3.96 9.20
CA ILE A 57 3.24 4.73 10.36
C ILE A 57 4.39 5.06 11.31
N GLU A 58 5.22 4.07 11.67
CA GLU A 58 6.37 4.28 12.56
C GLU A 58 7.37 5.29 11.98
N MET A 59 7.66 5.20 10.67
CA MET A 59 8.50 6.17 9.99
C MET A 59 7.85 7.55 9.92
N HIS A 60 6.54 7.64 9.74
CA HIS A 60 5.84 8.92 9.72
C HIS A 60 5.91 9.59 11.09
N ASP A 61 5.68 8.85 12.16
CA ASP A 61 5.72 9.34 13.53
C ASP A 61 7.15 9.71 13.96
N ALA A 62 8.16 8.93 13.55
CA ALA A 62 9.56 9.22 13.82
C ALA A 62 10.08 10.46 13.07
N ASN A 63 9.49 10.78 11.91
CA ASN A 63 9.85 11.94 11.11
C ASN A 63 8.89 13.13 11.32
N GLN A 64 7.89 13.02 12.20
CA GLN A 64 7.13 14.18 12.60
C GLN A 64 8.06 15.10 13.41
N PRO A 65 8.31 16.33 12.93
CA PRO A 65 9.05 17.30 13.73
C PRO A 65 8.33 17.47 15.07
N PRO A 66 9.07 17.60 16.19
CA PRO A 66 8.45 17.83 17.49
C PRO A 66 7.48 19.01 17.37
N PRO A 67 6.33 18.97 18.06
CA PRO A 67 5.40 20.09 18.05
C PRO A 67 6.18 21.34 18.45
N VAL A 68 6.32 22.28 17.50
CA VAL A 68 7.04 23.53 17.71
C VAL A 68 6.36 24.22 18.88
N ASP A 69 7.07 24.35 20.00
CA ASP A 69 6.55 24.97 21.20
C ASP A 69 6.25 26.44 20.87
N VAL A 70 4.98 26.77 20.65
CA VAL A 70 4.56 28.07 20.09
C VAL A 70 4.69 29.19 21.13
N ASN A 71 5.23 28.92 22.32
CA ASN A 71 5.24 29.85 23.43
C ASN A 71 6.66 30.11 23.95
N LEU A 72 7.20 31.28 23.57
CA LEU A 72 7.90 32.30 24.39
C LEU A 72 9.12 32.95 23.73
N ASN A 73 9.68 32.41 22.65
CA ASN A 73 10.91 32.97 22.01
C ASN A 73 10.86 33.05 20.48
N ASN A 74 9.66 33.14 19.89
CA ASN A 74 9.53 33.33 18.44
C ASN A 74 9.93 34.76 18.05
N ARG A 75 11.23 35.00 17.96
CA ARG A 75 11.82 36.27 17.56
C ARG A 75 11.64 36.55 16.08
N TRP A 76 11.53 35.53 15.24
CA TRP A 76 11.47 35.74 13.80
C TRP A 76 10.09 35.44 13.24
N GLY A 77 9.62 36.34 12.37
CA GLY A 77 8.42 36.18 11.58
C GLY A 77 8.73 36.29 10.11
N CYS A 78 8.22 35.36 9.29
CA CYS A 78 8.38 35.39 7.85
C CYS A 78 7.02 35.30 7.15
N TYR A 79 6.83 36.13 6.12
CA TYR A 79 5.63 36.21 5.32
C TYR A 79 5.94 35.96 3.84
N ILE A 80 5.07 35.21 3.17
CA ILE A 80 5.03 35.07 1.71
C ILE A 80 3.61 35.28 1.22
N ASN A 81 3.47 35.90 0.05
CA ASN A 81 2.20 36.01 -0.65
C ASN A 81 2.34 35.34 -2.01
N ASP A 82 1.65 34.21 -2.19
CA ASP A 82 1.64 33.46 -3.44
C ASP A 82 0.23 33.50 -4.05
N ILE A 83 0.13 33.48 -5.37
CA ILE A 83 -1.17 33.61 -6.07
C ILE A 83 -2.09 32.42 -5.76
N ARG A 84 -1.53 31.23 -5.52
CA ARG A 84 -2.28 30.00 -5.25
C ARG A 84 -2.49 29.77 -3.76
N ALA A 85 -1.44 29.98 -2.95
CA ALA A 85 -1.50 29.76 -1.50
C ALA A 85 -2.03 30.97 -0.70
N GLY A 86 -2.14 32.14 -1.33
CA GLY A 86 -2.46 33.40 -0.69
C GLY A 86 -1.37 33.87 0.29
N GLY A 87 -1.76 34.73 1.23
CA GLY A 87 -0.88 35.17 2.31
C GLY A 87 -0.61 34.04 3.31
N VAL A 88 0.67 33.78 3.57
CA VAL A 88 1.14 32.76 4.50
C VAL A 88 2.16 33.37 5.44
N TYR A 89 1.99 33.11 6.73
CA TYR A 89 2.86 33.59 7.80
C TYR A 89 3.36 32.43 8.67
N GLY A 90 4.64 32.46 8.99
CA GLY A 90 5.34 31.51 9.85
C GLY A 90 6.23 32.26 10.83
N VAL A 91 6.48 31.62 11.95
CA VAL A 91 7.29 32.15 13.04
C VAL A 91 8.29 31.10 13.50
N GLY A 92 9.39 31.53 14.11
CA GLY A 92 10.41 30.65 14.67
C GLY A 92 11.36 31.40 15.59
N ALA A 93 12.19 30.65 16.31
CA ALA A 93 13.24 31.22 17.16
C ALA A 93 14.39 31.82 16.32
N THR A 94 14.60 31.31 15.11
CA THR A 94 15.60 31.82 14.15
C THR A 94 14.96 32.21 12.82
N GLU A 95 15.64 33.05 12.03
CA GLU A 95 15.19 33.40 10.68
C GLU A 95 15.00 32.15 9.81
N ALA A 96 15.95 31.20 9.87
CA ALA A 96 15.89 29.96 9.10
C ALA A 96 14.67 29.09 9.46
N GLU A 97 14.34 29.01 10.75
CA GLU A 97 13.17 28.30 11.22
C GLU A 97 11.87 28.98 10.76
N ALA A 98 11.77 30.30 10.93
CA ALA A 98 10.62 31.06 10.47
C ALA A 98 10.43 30.92 8.94
N LYS A 99 11.52 30.95 8.16
CA LYS A 99 11.50 30.69 6.71
C LYS A 99 11.00 29.29 6.39
N GLY A 100 11.56 28.26 7.05
CA GLY A 100 11.18 26.87 6.86
C GLY A 100 9.68 26.65 7.11
N VAL A 101 9.18 27.15 8.24
CA VAL A 101 7.76 27.08 8.61
C VAL A 101 6.87 27.79 7.60
N THR A 102 7.28 28.98 7.12
CA THR A 102 6.49 29.73 6.12
C THR A 102 6.46 29.01 4.77
N LEU A 103 7.58 28.45 4.31
CA LEU A 103 7.66 27.70 3.06
C LEU A 103 6.87 26.40 3.11
N GLU A 104 6.95 25.67 4.22
CA GLU A 104 6.16 24.45 4.45
C GLU A 104 4.66 24.75 4.39
N LYS A 105 4.20 25.77 5.13
CA LYS A 105 2.79 26.20 5.11
C LYS A 105 2.34 26.62 3.71
N CYS A 106 3.21 27.28 2.96
CA CYS A 106 2.92 27.70 1.58
C CYS A 106 2.81 26.47 0.65
N SER A 107 3.70 25.50 0.77
CA SER A 107 3.69 24.26 -0.01
C SER A 107 2.44 23.41 0.30
N ASN A 108 2.05 23.33 1.58
CA ASN A 108 0.85 22.62 2.01
C ASN A 108 -0.45 23.22 1.46
N LYS A 109 -0.44 24.51 1.11
CA LYS A 109 -1.55 25.18 0.40
C LYS A 109 -1.47 25.06 -1.13
N GLY A 110 -0.47 24.35 -1.66
CA GLY A 110 -0.26 24.17 -3.10
C GLY A 110 0.33 25.39 -3.81
N GLY A 111 1.04 26.28 -3.09
CA GLY A 111 1.71 27.44 -3.65
C GLY A 111 3.01 27.13 -4.38
N ALA A 112 3.50 28.07 -5.18
CA ALA A 112 4.85 28.01 -5.76
C ALA A 112 5.82 28.80 -4.85
N CYS A 113 6.35 28.11 -3.84
CA CYS A 113 7.01 28.74 -2.71
C CYS A 113 8.53 28.79 -2.93
N PHE A 114 9.07 30.00 -3.09
CA PHE A 114 10.50 30.24 -3.25
C PHE A 114 11.02 31.12 -2.12
N GLU A 115 12.21 30.81 -1.63
CA GLU A 115 12.83 31.57 -0.54
C GLU A 115 13.03 33.05 -0.92
N SER A 116 13.30 33.34 -2.19
CA SER A 116 13.46 34.71 -2.72
C SER A 116 12.24 35.61 -2.53
N ASN A 117 11.06 35.03 -2.29
CA ASN A 117 9.79 35.75 -2.15
C ASN A 117 9.38 35.94 -0.68
N LEU A 118 10.18 35.44 0.26
CA LEU A 118 9.93 35.62 1.69
C LEU A 118 10.34 37.02 2.14
N LYS A 119 9.53 37.59 3.03
CA LYS A 119 9.85 38.78 3.80
C LYS A 119 9.92 38.40 5.27
N CYS A 120 11.09 38.52 5.86
CA CYS A 120 11.32 38.16 7.26
C CYS A 120 11.64 39.41 8.09
N SER A 121 11.20 39.40 9.34
CA SER A 121 11.49 40.44 10.34
C SER A 121 11.74 39.80 11.69
N GLU A 122 12.72 40.34 12.41
CA GLU A 122 12.89 40.08 13.84
C GLU A 122 11.90 40.93 14.63
N ASN A 123 11.31 40.34 15.66
CA ASN A 123 10.38 40.94 16.59
C ASN A 123 11.19 41.30 17.84
N ASP A 124 11.66 42.54 17.90
CA ASP A 124 12.49 43.11 18.97
C ASP A 124 11.69 43.43 20.25
N SER A 125 10.78 42.54 20.65
CA SER A 125 9.91 42.73 21.83
C SER A 125 10.48 42.11 23.10
#